data_AF-A0A1C6CW78-F1
#
_entry.id   AF-A0A1C6CW78-F1
#
_cell.length_a   1.000
_cell.length_b   1.000
_cell.length_c   1.000
_cell.angle_alpha   90.00
_cell.angle_beta   90.00
_cell.angle_gamma   90.00
#
_symmetry.space_group_name_H-M   'P 1'
#
loop_
_entity.id
_entity.type
_entity.pdbx_description
1 polymer ?
#
loop_
_entity_poly.entity_id
_entity_poly.type
_entity_poly.pdbx_seq_one_letter_code
_entity_poly.pdbx_strand_id
1 'polypeptide(L)'
;MRLSNGFVIDKEKTFGELKFTAVRDVFLQNEDGTPSTQLKKRIYDLKCSLHGGIIPVSVPPEVPLREFPYNAVVELVNPVADTVSRKTYTGADVDWYVKAENIVLKNKGNQNAGSPQNHTPQGQPKK
;
A
#
# COMPACT_ATOMS: atom_id res chain seq x y z
N MET A 1 -22.14 3.18 -11.48
CA MET A 1 -22.11 1.76 -11.08
C MET A 1 -20.79 1.53 -10.37
N ARG A 2 -20.82 0.92 -9.19
CA ARG A 2 -19.61 0.61 -8.40
C ARG A 2 -19.49 -0.90 -8.37
N LEU A 3 -18.31 -1.44 -8.68
CA LEU A 3 -18.07 -2.87 -8.51
C LEU A 3 -18.00 -3.16 -7.01
N SER A 4 -18.92 -3.97 -6.50
CA SER A 4 -19.19 -4.09 -5.06
C SER A 4 -17.97 -4.48 -4.22
N ASN A 5 -16.97 -5.16 -4.81
CA ASN A 5 -15.81 -5.70 -4.10
C ASN A 5 -14.44 -5.30 -4.70
N GLY A 6 -14.41 -4.46 -5.74
CA GLY A 6 -13.20 -4.18 -6.54
C GLY A 6 -12.54 -5.45 -7.11
N PHE A 7 -11.39 -5.31 -7.75
CA PHE A 7 -10.60 -6.45 -8.24
C PHE A 7 -9.26 -6.55 -7.50
N VAL A 8 -8.92 -7.78 -7.11
CA VAL A 8 -7.62 -8.11 -6.49
C VAL A 8 -6.51 -7.86 -7.50
N ILE A 9 -5.47 -7.15 -7.07
CA ILE A 9 -4.37 -6.75 -7.94
C ILE A 9 -3.16 -7.68 -7.77
N ASP A 10 -2.64 -8.22 -8.87
CA ASP A 10 -1.29 -8.80 -8.92
C ASP A 10 -0.28 -7.63 -8.86
N LYS A 11 0.27 -7.42 -7.67
CA LYS A 11 1.12 -6.27 -7.34
C LYS A 11 2.32 -6.12 -8.26
N GLU A 12 3.03 -7.22 -8.51
CA GLU A 12 4.27 -7.19 -9.28
C GLU A 12 3.99 -6.96 -10.76
N LYS A 13 2.95 -7.59 -11.31
CA LYS A 13 2.58 -7.39 -12.72
C LYS A 13 1.92 -6.05 -12.99
N THR A 14 1.22 -5.50 -12.00
CA THR A 14 0.43 -4.27 -12.17
C THR A 14 1.26 -3.03 -11.86
N PHE A 15 2.14 -3.07 -10.85
CA PHE A 15 2.88 -1.90 -10.39
C PHE A 15 4.40 -2.03 -10.50
N GLY A 16 4.93 -3.26 -10.47
CA GLY A 16 6.36 -3.50 -10.31
C GLY A 16 6.87 -3.02 -8.96
N GLU A 17 7.93 -2.22 -8.94
CA GLU A 17 8.48 -1.61 -7.74
C GLU A 17 7.69 -0.34 -7.36
N LEU A 18 7.29 -0.26 -6.09
CA LEU A 18 6.64 0.92 -5.53
C LEU A 18 7.59 1.65 -4.57
N LYS A 19 7.79 2.95 -4.80
CA LYS A 19 8.58 3.82 -3.94
C LYS A 19 7.73 4.89 -3.29
N PHE A 20 7.88 5.07 -1.98
CA PHE A 20 7.17 6.11 -1.25
C PHE A 20 7.61 7.51 -1.67
N THR A 21 6.66 8.43 -1.86
CA THR A 21 6.95 9.85 -2.10
C THR A 21 6.35 10.76 -1.05
N ALA A 22 5.07 10.58 -0.70
CA ALA A 22 4.37 11.43 0.26
C ALA A 22 3.18 10.72 0.90
N VAL A 23 2.71 11.24 2.03
CA VAL A 23 1.46 10.84 2.68
C VAL A 23 0.64 12.08 3.02
N ARG A 24 -0.68 12.01 2.82
CA ARG A 24 -1.63 13.04 3.23
C ARG A 24 -2.84 12.44 3.94
N ASP A 25 -3.28 13.10 4.99
CA ASP A 25 -4.48 12.77 5.72
C ASP A 25 -5.69 13.42 5.06
N VAL A 26 -6.77 12.66 4.92
CA VAL A 26 -8.07 13.15 4.44
C VAL A 26 -9.06 13.01 5.56
N PHE A 27 -9.62 14.13 5.99
CA PHE A 27 -10.60 14.19 7.08
C PHE A 27 -12.03 14.09 6.54
N LEU A 28 -12.97 13.72 7.42
CA LEU A 28 -14.39 13.85 7.14
C LEU A 28 -14.78 15.33 7.07
N GLN A 29 -15.87 15.60 6.35
CA GLN A 29 -16.53 16.89 6.36
C GLN A 29 -17.74 16.76 7.29
N ASN A 30 -17.93 17.73 8.18
CA ASN A 30 -19.10 17.77 9.05
C ASN A 30 -20.37 18.10 8.24
N GLU A 31 -21.55 17.91 8.81
CA GLU A 31 -22.83 18.20 8.14
C GLU A 31 -23.01 19.67 7.75
N ASP A 32 -22.38 20.59 8.49
CA ASP A 32 -22.34 22.03 8.21
C ASP A 32 -21.32 22.42 7.13
N GLY A 33 -20.58 21.45 6.57
CA GLY A 33 -19.61 21.68 5.51
C GLY A 33 -18.21 22.09 6.00
N THR A 34 -18.01 22.23 7.31
CA THR A 34 -16.68 22.53 7.89
C THR A 34 -15.77 21.30 7.91
N PRO A 35 -14.43 21.47 7.89
CA PRO A 35 -13.50 20.37 8.05
C PRO A 35 -13.60 19.73 9.44
N SER A 36 -13.72 18.41 9.50
CA SER A 36 -13.72 17.65 10.75
C SER A 36 -12.30 17.32 11.20
N THR A 37 -12.12 17.01 12.49
CA THR A 37 -10.89 16.41 13.02
C THR A 37 -10.87 14.89 12.86
N GLN A 38 -11.99 14.28 12.47
CA GLN A 38 -12.09 12.83 12.29
C GLN A 38 -11.45 12.39 10.97
N LEU A 39 -10.42 11.54 11.06
CA LEU A 39 -9.69 11.02 9.91
C LEU A 39 -10.57 10.04 9.11
N LYS A 40 -10.71 10.28 7.81
CA LYS A 40 -11.46 9.41 6.88
C LYS A 40 -10.59 8.34 6.24
N LYS A 41 -9.39 8.71 5.82
CA LYS A 41 -8.41 7.84 5.15
C LYS A 41 -7.06 8.54 5.05
N ARG A 42 -6.00 7.77 4.82
CA ARG A 42 -4.69 8.28 4.42
C ARG A 42 -4.45 7.99 2.95
N ILE A 43 -3.89 8.94 2.23
CA ILE A 43 -3.47 8.74 0.84
C ILE A 43 -1.95 8.75 0.80
N TYR A 44 -1.40 7.62 0.39
CA TYR A 44 0.02 7.43 0.13
C TYR A 44 0.27 7.60 -1.37
N ASP A 45 1.10 8.58 -1.71
CA ASP A 45 1.59 8.74 -3.07
C ASP A 45 2.81 7.84 -3.25
N LEU A 46 2.71 6.93 -4.23
CA LEU A 46 3.76 5.97 -4.53
C LEU A 46 4.18 6.11 -5.99
N LYS A 47 5.48 6.16 -6.25
CA LYS A 47 6.02 6.07 -7.61
C LYS A 47 5.99 4.61 -8.06
N CYS A 48 5.29 4.36 -9.15
CA CYS A 48 5.17 3.05 -9.81
C CYS A 48 6.23 2.90 -10.90
N SER A 49 7.02 1.82 -10.87
CA SER A 49 8.07 1.61 -11.88
C SER A 49 7.53 1.24 -13.25
N LEU A 50 6.43 0.46 -13.32
CA LEU A 50 5.87 0.00 -14.60
C LEU A 50 5.14 1.11 -15.36
N HIS A 51 4.40 1.96 -14.66
CA HIS A 51 3.62 3.02 -15.30
C HIS A 51 4.32 4.39 -15.27
N GLY A 52 5.49 4.48 -14.63
CA GLY A 52 6.33 5.68 -14.57
C GLY A 52 5.76 6.88 -13.78
N GLY A 53 4.51 6.79 -13.33
CA GLY A 53 3.80 7.86 -12.63
C GLY A 53 3.68 7.64 -11.12
N ILE A 54 3.15 8.67 -10.44
CA ILE A 54 2.72 8.60 -9.04
C ILE A 54 1.29 8.08 -8.99
N ILE A 55 1.06 7.04 -8.19
CA ILE A 55 -0.27 6.50 -7.91
C ILE A 55 -0.69 6.86 -6.48
N PRO A 56 -1.91 7.40 -6.28
CA PRO A 56 -2.46 7.61 -4.96
C PRO A 56 -3.10 6.33 -4.43
N VAL A 57 -2.64 5.84 -3.28
CA VAL A 57 -3.18 4.65 -2.61
C VAL A 57 -3.86 5.03 -1.31
N SER A 58 -5.14 4.67 -1.18
CA SER A 58 -5.94 4.93 0.01
C SER A 58 -5.76 3.81 1.04
N VAL A 59 -5.44 4.18 2.28
CA VAL A 59 -5.33 3.27 3.44
C VAL A 59 -6.36 3.70 4.51
N PRO A 60 -7.04 2.74 5.18
CA PRO A 60 -7.99 3.05 6.25
C PRO A 60 -7.37 3.81 7.43
N PRO A 61 -8.14 4.66 8.12
CA PRO A 61 -7.64 5.48 9.23
C PRO A 61 -7.24 4.66 10.48
N GLU A 62 -7.79 3.46 10.64
CA GLU A 62 -7.53 2.54 11.77
C GLU A 62 -6.10 1.99 11.74
N VAL A 63 -5.49 1.96 10.56
CA VAL A 63 -4.08 1.60 10.41
C VAL A 63 -3.24 2.75 10.97
N PRO A 64 -2.25 2.52 11.84
CA PRO A 64 -1.42 3.62 12.32
C PRO A 64 -0.69 4.35 11.18
N LEU A 65 -0.53 5.68 11.31
CA LEU A 65 0.27 6.45 10.37
C LEU A 65 1.68 5.86 10.32
N ARG A 66 2.12 5.51 9.12
CA ARG A 66 3.48 5.06 8.87
C ARG A 66 4.13 6.01 7.88
N GLU A 67 5.12 6.76 8.36
CA GLU A 67 5.98 7.56 7.50
C GLU A 67 7.14 6.70 7.03
N PHE A 68 7.49 6.84 5.75
CA PHE A 68 8.64 6.17 5.16
C PHE A 68 9.62 7.23 4.66
N PRO A 69 10.93 6.91 4.60
CA PRO A 69 11.87 7.77 3.89
C PRO A 69 11.46 7.96 2.43
N TYR A 70 11.72 9.14 1.88
CA TYR A 70 11.53 9.39 0.46
C TYR A 70 12.28 8.34 -0.39
N ASN A 71 11.63 7.82 -1.43
CA ASN A 71 12.09 6.72 -2.27
C ASN A 71 12.23 5.35 -1.60
N ALA A 72 11.81 5.17 -0.34
CA ALA A 72 11.82 3.85 0.29
C ALA A 72 10.94 2.87 -0.49
N VAL A 73 11.44 1.66 -0.72
CA VAL A 73 10.69 0.63 -1.42
C VAL A 73 9.64 0.06 -0.47
N VAL A 74 8.39 0.05 -0.92
CA VAL A 74 7.24 -0.37 -0.13
C VAL A 74 6.42 -1.43 -0.86
N GLU A 75 5.58 -2.12 -0.11
CA GLU A 75 4.66 -3.11 -0.62
C GLU A 75 3.24 -2.87 -0.07
N LEU A 76 2.25 -3.03 -0.95
CA LEU A 76 0.84 -2.94 -0.59
C LEU A 76 0.35 -4.27 0.01
N VAL A 77 -0.41 -4.19 1.10
CA VAL A 77 -1.11 -5.33 1.70
C VAL A 77 -2.54 -5.35 1.17
N ASN A 78 -2.92 -6.47 0.54
CA ASN A 78 -4.25 -6.71 -0.04
C ASN A 78 -4.78 -5.54 -0.88
N PRO A 79 -4.05 -5.09 -1.92
CA PRO A 79 -4.51 -3.99 -2.75
C PRO A 79 -5.68 -4.39 -3.64
N VAL A 80 -6.64 -3.49 -3.73
CA VAL A 80 -7.83 -3.61 -4.55
C VAL A 80 -7.99 -2.33 -5.36
N ALA A 81 -8.28 -2.45 -6.65
CA ALA A 81 -8.68 -1.30 -7.46
C ALA A 81 -10.21 -1.16 -7.41
N ASP A 82 -10.66 0.01 -6.98
CA ASP A 82 -12.07 0.43 -6.96
C ASP A 82 -12.31 1.36 -8.15
N THR A 83 -13.35 1.11 -8.93
CA THR A 83 -13.76 1.97 -10.05
C THR A 83 -15.00 2.76 -9.66
N VAL A 84 -14.89 4.08 -9.82
CA VAL A 84 -16.00 5.00 -9.63
C VAL A 84 -16.35 5.56 -11.00
N SER A 85 -17.46 5.10 -11.55
CA SER A 85 -18.02 5.71 -12.76
C SER A 85 -18.91 6.90 -12.37
N ARG A 86 -18.63 8.10 -12.89
CA ARG A 86 -19.54 9.25 -12.85
C ARG A 86 -20.27 9.35 -14.17
N LYS A 87 -21.60 9.33 -14.13
CA LYS A 87 -22.43 9.50 -15.34
C LYS A 87 -22.36 10.97 -15.77
N THR A 88 -22.00 11.22 -17.03
CA THR A 88 -22.03 12.55 -17.63
C THR A 88 -23.14 12.64 -18.68
N TYR A 89 -23.43 13.84 -19.18
CA TYR A 89 -24.47 14.04 -20.19
C TYR A 89 -24.16 13.31 -21.51
N THR A 90 -22.88 13.13 -21.85
CA THR A 90 -22.39 12.52 -23.09
C THR A 90 -21.78 11.12 -22.92
N GLY A 91 -21.76 10.56 -21.70
CA GLY A 91 -21.14 9.26 -21.45
C GLY A 91 -20.96 8.95 -19.96
N ALA A 92 -19.83 8.33 -19.62
CA ALA A 92 -19.42 8.11 -18.24
C ALA A 92 -17.92 8.35 -18.10
N ASP A 93 -17.53 9.19 -17.15
CA ASP A 93 -16.15 9.30 -16.68
C ASP A 93 -15.87 8.15 -15.72
N VAL A 94 -14.74 7.47 -15.90
CA VAL A 94 -14.33 6.35 -15.04
C VAL A 94 -13.06 6.75 -14.30
N ASP A 95 -13.22 7.07 -13.03
CA ASP A 95 -12.11 7.25 -12.10
C ASP A 95 -11.75 5.89 -11.48
N TRP A 96 -10.46 5.59 -11.36
CA TRP A 96 -9.98 4.40 -10.66
C TRP A 96 -9.13 4.81 -9.45
N TYR A 97 -9.32 4.11 -8.33
CA TYR A 97 -8.60 4.37 -7.09
C TYR A 97 -8.06 3.06 -6.54
N VAL A 98 -6.80 3.06 -6.11
CA VAL A 98 -6.21 1.92 -5.41
C VAL A 98 -6.47 2.08 -3.93
N LYS A 99 -6.99 1.02 -3.31
CA LYS A 99 -7.12 0.87 -1.86
C LYS A 99 -6.20 -0.25 -1.42
N ALA A 100 -5.64 -0.13 -0.23
CA ALA A 100 -4.85 -1.18 0.40
C ALA A 100 -5.19 -1.24 1.89
N GLU A 101 -5.09 -2.42 2.49
CA GLU A 101 -5.29 -2.58 3.93
C GLU A 101 -4.12 -2.01 4.73
N ASN A 102 -2.90 -2.06 4.19
CA ASN A 102 -1.70 -1.50 4.82
C ASN A 102 -0.60 -1.29 3.78
N ILE A 103 0.46 -0.57 4.17
CA ILE A 103 1.68 -0.42 3.40
C ILE A 103 2.86 -0.77 4.31
N VAL A 104 3.78 -1.59 3.81
CA VAL A 104 4.96 -2.07 4.56
C VAL A 104 6.24 -1.76 3.80
N LEU A 105 7.38 -1.64 4.50
CA LEU A 105 8.68 -1.55 3.84
C LEU A 105 9.03 -2.90 3.18
N LYS A 106 9.26 -2.88 1.87
CA LYS A 106 9.85 -4.01 1.14
C LYS A 106 11.32 -4.03 1.54
N ASN A 107 11.68 -4.93 2.47
CA ASN A 107 13.04 -5.31 2.95
C ASN A 107 13.16 -5.54 4.46
N LYS A 108 12.08 -5.47 5.25
CA LYS A 108 12.12 -5.96 6.65
C LYS A 108 12.16 -7.50 6.79
N GLY A 109 12.27 -8.24 5.68
CA GLY A 109 12.22 -9.71 5.65
C GLY A 109 13.47 -10.42 5.08
N ASN A 110 14.60 -9.73 4.86
CA ASN A 110 15.84 -10.40 4.44
C ASN A 110 17.01 -10.22 5.42
N GLN A 111 16.71 -10.01 6.70
CA GLN A 111 17.65 -10.19 7.79
C GLN A 111 16.99 -11.15 8.79
N ASN A 112 17.51 -12.38 8.83
CA ASN A 112 17.16 -13.50 9.72
C ASN A 112 15.90 -14.33 9.37
N ALA A 113 15.96 -15.08 8.27
CA ALA A 113 15.59 -16.49 8.34
C ALA A 113 16.92 -17.26 8.46
N GLY A 114 17.11 -17.94 9.59
CA GLY A 114 18.37 -18.50 10.03
C GLY A 114 19.11 -19.27 8.93
N SER A 115 20.35 -18.89 8.68
CA SER A 115 21.36 -19.80 8.16
C SER A 115 21.37 -21.04 9.06
N PRO A 116 21.25 -22.28 8.53
CA PRO A 116 21.54 -23.45 9.31
C PRO A 116 23.04 -23.44 9.60
N GLN A 117 23.43 -22.90 10.76
CA GLN A 117 24.74 -23.23 11.32
C GLN A 117 24.72 -24.72 11.61
N ASN A 118 25.28 -25.47 10.66
CA ASN A 118 25.77 -26.83 10.86
C ASN A 118 26.50 -26.89 12.20
N HIS A 119 25.87 -27.49 13.20
CA HIS A 119 26.57 -27.98 14.36
C HIS A 119 27.38 -29.19 13.91
N THR A 120 28.66 -28.98 13.65
CA THR A 120 29.68 -30.03 13.58
C THR A 120 29.65 -30.85 14.87
N PRO A 121 29.53 -32.19 14.83
CA PRO A 121 29.87 -33.02 15.97
C PRO A 121 31.38 -33.25 15.94
N GLN A 122 32.14 -32.50 16.72
CA GLN A 122 33.56 -32.80 16.93
C GLN A 122 33.99 -32.59 18.38
N GLY A 123 34.22 -33.72 19.05
CA GLY A 123 34.76 -33.84 20.41
C GLY A 123 34.61 -35.29 20.89
N GLN A 124 35.40 -36.22 20.34
CA GLN A 124 36.66 -36.76 20.89
C GLN A 124 36.45 -38.08 21.66
N PRO A 125 37.12 -39.18 21.28
CA PRO A 125 37.34 -40.31 22.17
C PRO A 125 38.58 -40.03 23.03
N LYS A 126 38.53 -40.36 24.34
CA LYS A 126 39.69 -40.73 25.19
C LYS A 126 39.24 -40.97 26.65
N LYS A 127 38.97 -42.23 27.00
CA LYS A 127 39.82 -43.10 27.83
C LYS A 127 39.11 -44.44 28.03
#